data_AF-A0A3B9HZ40-F1
#
_entry.id   AF-A0A3B9HZ40-F1
#
_cell.length_a   1.000
_cell.length_b   1.000
_cell.length_c   1.000
_cell.angle_alpha   90.00
_cell.angle_beta   90.00
_cell.angle_gamma   90.00
#
_symmetry.space_group_name_H-M   'P 1'
#
loop_
_entity.id
_entity.type
_entity.pdbx_description
1 polymer ?
#
loop_
_entity_poly.entity_id
_entity_poly.type
_entity_poly.pdbx_seq_one_letter_code
_entity_poly.pdbx_strand_id
1 'polypeptide(L)'
;ALPASQQYPAPGQVVTQLATFSCRLDELADYSPEKYVLNAKTTGKKVTFSFDAQTRMLTATVGSEFKPGNYFIDIYLRDKNTGITAQNGWLFTIAGKSNKTGY
;
A
#
# COMPACT_ATOMS: atom_id res chain seq x y z
N ALA A 1 12.54 -10.31 -2.67
CA ALA A 1 11.21 -9.68 -2.48
C ALA A 1 11.42 -8.42 -1.65
N LEU A 2 10.57 -7.40 -1.77
CA LEU A 2 10.69 -6.20 -0.93
C LEU A 2 10.19 -6.55 0.48
N PRO A 3 11.05 -6.59 1.52
CA PRO A 3 10.59 -6.94 2.86
C PRO A 3 9.80 -5.76 3.43
N ALA A 4 8.52 -6.03 3.68
CA ALA A 4 7.61 -5.09 4.29
C ALA A 4 6.98 -5.71 5.54
N SER A 5 6.89 -4.92 6.60
CA SER A 5 6.23 -5.27 7.85
C SER A 5 5.20 -4.21 8.22
N GLN A 6 4.44 -4.43 9.30
CA GLN A 6 3.42 -3.48 9.79
C GLN A 6 2.44 -3.02 8.68
N GLN A 7 2.00 -3.97 7.87
CA GLN A 7 1.07 -3.72 6.77
C GLN A 7 -0.31 -3.39 7.33
N TYR A 8 -0.84 -2.26 6.91
CA TYR A 8 -2.20 -1.83 7.18
C TYR A 8 -2.88 -1.47 5.84
N PRO A 9 -4.03 -2.06 5.50
CA PRO A 9 -4.67 -3.17 6.18
C PRO A 9 -3.78 -4.43 6.11
N ALA A 10 -3.90 -5.34 7.07
CA ALA A 10 -3.13 -6.57 7.06
C ALA A 10 -3.52 -7.48 5.87
N PRO A 11 -2.62 -8.38 5.43
CA PRO A 11 -2.94 -9.35 4.38
C PRO A 11 -4.19 -10.17 4.72
N GLY A 12 -5.18 -10.16 3.83
CA GLY A 12 -6.47 -10.84 4.01
C GLY A 12 -7.44 -10.13 4.96
N GLN A 13 -7.08 -8.95 5.49
CA GLN A 13 -7.96 -8.21 6.38
C GLN A 13 -9.19 -7.70 5.64
N VAL A 14 -10.34 -7.87 6.28
CA VAL A 14 -11.61 -7.32 5.84
C VAL A 14 -11.86 -6.00 6.55
N VAL A 15 -12.02 -4.91 5.80
CA VAL A 15 -12.34 -3.58 6.34
C VAL A 15 -13.62 -3.06 5.69
N THR A 16 -14.39 -2.23 6.41
CA THR A 16 -15.63 -1.65 5.86
C THR A 16 -15.35 -0.61 4.79
N GLN A 17 -14.30 0.18 4.99
CA GLN A 17 -13.81 1.19 4.06
C GLN A 17 -12.32 1.42 4.33
N LEU A 18 -11.57 1.77 3.28
CA LEU A 18 -10.16 2.10 3.38
C LEU A 18 -9.92 3.47 2.78
N ALA A 19 -9.45 4.40 3.61
CA ALA A 19 -9.04 5.74 3.16
C ALA A 19 -7.52 5.81 2.98
N THR A 20 -6.78 5.11 3.84
CA THR A 20 -5.32 5.09 3.86
C THR A 20 -4.83 3.67 4.09
N PHE A 21 -3.67 3.36 3.52
CA PHE A 21 -2.91 2.15 3.80
C PHE A 21 -1.47 2.52 4.10
N SER A 22 -0.78 1.68 4.87
CA SER A 22 0.61 1.90 5.22
C SER A 22 1.36 0.58 5.33
N CYS A 23 2.68 0.66 5.21
CA CYS A 23 3.57 -0.45 5.53
C CYS A 23 4.94 0.10 5.89
N ARG A 24 5.67 -0.64 6.71
CA ARG A 24 7.06 -0.39 7.01
C ARG A 24 7.95 -1.16 6.04
N LEU A 25 8.98 -0.52 5.51
CA LEU A 25 9.97 -1.14 4.62
C LEU A 25 11.29 -1.32 5.38
N ASP A 26 11.49 -2.48 5.99
CA ASP A 26 12.53 -2.68 7.01
C ASP A 26 13.96 -2.51 6.48
N GLU A 27 14.23 -2.98 5.26
CA GLU A 27 15.55 -2.93 4.62
C GLU A 27 15.82 -1.61 3.88
N LEU A 28 14.90 -0.66 3.88
CA LEU A 28 15.02 0.61 3.16
C LEU A 28 15.62 1.74 4.01
N ALA A 29 16.62 1.39 4.83
CA ALA A 29 17.35 2.35 5.65
C ALA A 29 18.08 3.42 4.80
N ASP A 30 18.63 3.02 3.65
CA ASP A 30 19.38 3.88 2.73
C ASP A 30 18.51 4.44 1.59
N TYR A 31 17.20 4.56 1.81
CA TYR A 31 16.31 5.10 0.78
C TYR A 31 16.75 6.50 0.35
N SER A 32 17.03 6.65 -0.93
CA SER A 32 17.21 7.94 -1.57
C SER A 32 16.39 7.97 -2.87
N PRO A 33 15.61 9.04 -3.13
CA PRO A 33 14.88 9.21 -4.38
C PRO A 33 15.82 9.33 -5.60
N GLU A 34 17.10 9.61 -5.38
CA GLU A 34 18.12 9.62 -6.43
C GLU A 34 18.53 8.20 -6.86
N LYS A 35 18.52 7.25 -5.92
CA LYS A 35 18.92 5.85 -6.14
C LYS A 35 17.74 4.93 -6.47
N TYR A 36 16.58 5.19 -5.86
CA TYR A 36 15.42 4.32 -5.96
C TYR A 36 14.19 5.05 -6.50
N VAL A 37 13.36 4.30 -7.22
CA VAL A 37 11.99 4.69 -7.59
C VAL A 37 11.05 3.84 -6.77
N LEU A 38 10.43 4.47 -5.76
CA LEU A 38 9.37 3.87 -4.97
C LEU A 38 8.03 4.22 -5.58
N ASN A 39 7.12 3.25 -5.64
CA ASN A 39 5.75 3.47 -6.06
C ASN A 39 4.80 2.54 -5.30
N ALA A 40 3.62 3.07 -4.97
CA ALA A 40 2.52 2.32 -4.42
C ALA A 40 1.28 2.49 -5.30
N LYS A 41 0.57 1.40 -5.54
CA LYS A 41 -0.69 1.37 -6.30
C LYS A 41 -1.66 0.39 -5.66
N THR A 42 -2.94 0.55 -5.97
CA THR A 42 -3.96 -0.41 -5.56
C THR A 42 -4.90 -0.71 -6.72
N THR A 43 -5.50 -1.90 -6.75
CA THR A 43 -6.37 -2.31 -7.85
C THR A 43 -7.52 -1.34 -8.08
N GLY A 44 -7.57 -0.75 -9.27
CA GLY A 44 -8.68 0.10 -9.70
C GLY A 44 -8.76 1.47 -9.03
N LYS A 45 -7.72 1.90 -8.30
CA LYS A 45 -7.69 3.21 -7.62
C LYS A 45 -6.35 3.91 -7.78
N LYS A 46 -6.42 5.23 -7.98
CA LYS A 46 -5.28 6.12 -7.84
C LYS A 46 -5.02 6.41 -6.37
N VAL A 47 -3.76 6.35 -5.99
CA VAL A 47 -3.31 6.56 -4.62
C VAL A 47 -2.16 7.53 -4.60
N THR A 48 -2.14 8.39 -3.60
CA THR A 48 -1.06 9.33 -3.35
C THR A 48 -0.28 8.79 -2.16
N PHE A 49 0.99 8.45 -2.35
CA PHE A 49 1.81 7.90 -1.28
C PHE A 49 2.93 8.86 -0.90
N SER A 50 3.32 8.79 0.36
CA SER A 50 4.49 9.40 0.95
C SER A 50 5.32 8.32 1.63
N PHE A 51 6.63 8.51 1.64
CA PHE A 51 7.54 7.63 2.34
C PHE A 51 8.42 8.45 3.27
N ASP A 52 8.45 8.05 4.53
CA ASP A 52 9.31 8.62 5.55
C ASP A 52 10.54 7.72 5.74
N ALA A 53 11.71 8.24 5.38
CA ALA A 53 12.98 7.52 5.51
C ALA A 53 13.44 7.36 6.96
N GLN A 54 13.02 8.23 7.88
CA GLN A 54 13.40 8.15 9.30
C GLN A 54 12.70 6.97 9.97
N THR A 55 11.40 6.85 9.75
CA THR A 55 10.57 5.77 10.31
C THR A 55 10.49 4.53 9.41
N ARG A 56 10.95 4.66 8.15
CA ARG A 56 10.83 3.66 7.07
C ARG A 56 9.38 3.31 6.76
N MET A 57 8.46 4.24 6.99
CA MET A 57 7.04 4.06 6.80
C MET A 57 6.60 4.62 5.46
N LEU A 58 5.99 3.75 4.64
CA LEU A 58 5.20 4.15 3.49
C LEU A 58 3.77 4.35 3.95
N THR A 59 3.20 5.51 3.67
CA THR A 59 1.78 5.81 3.88
C THR A 59 1.17 6.23 2.56
N ALA A 60 0.01 5.70 2.24
CA ALA A 60 -0.66 5.98 0.99
C ALA A 60 -2.14 6.27 1.24
N THR A 61 -2.61 7.33 0.63
CA THR A 61 -3.98 7.80 0.72
C THR A 61 -4.69 7.50 -0.59
N VAL A 62 -5.87 6.91 -0.49
CA VAL A 62 -6.70 6.56 -1.63
C VAL A 62 -7.62 7.73 -1.92
N GLY A 63 -7.57 8.25 -3.15
CA GLY A 63 -8.31 9.44 -3.53
C GLY A 63 -9.82 9.24 -3.70
N SER A 64 -10.33 8.01 -3.57
CA SER A 64 -11.76 7.72 -3.72
C SER A 64 -12.18 6.48 -2.96
N GLU A 65 -13.43 6.45 -2.51
CA GLU A 65 -13.99 5.34 -1.75
C GLU A 65 -13.95 4.01 -2.53
N PHE A 66 -13.59 2.93 -1.85
CA PHE A 66 -13.65 1.58 -2.42
C PHE A 66 -15.10 1.09 -2.47
N LYS A 67 -15.42 0.31 -3.51
CA LYS A 67 -16.66 -0.46 -3.55
C LYS A 67 -16.47 -1.74 -2.73
N PRO A 68 -17.55 -2.43 -2.33
CA PRO A 68 -17.42 -3.76 -1.76
C PRO A 68 -16.73 -4.70 -2.75
N GLY A 69 -15.71 -5.45 -2.30
CA GLY A 69 -14.94 -6.34 -3.16
C GLY A 69 -13.53 -6.62 -2.66
N ASN A 70 -12.79 -7.42 -3.42
CA ASN A 70 -11.39 -7.75 -3.14
C ASN A 70 -10.45 -6.79 -3.89
N TYR A 71 -9.43 -6.32 -3.20
CA TYR A 71 -8.45 -5.38 -3.72
C TYR A 71 -7.04 -5.85 -3.41
N PHE A 72 -6.10 -5.46 -4.27
CA PHE A 72 -4.69 -5.75 -4.10
C PHE A 72 -3.93 -4.44 -3.93
N ILE A 73 -3.07 -4.39 -2.92
CA ILE A 73 -2.07 -3.34 -2.75
C ILE A 73 -0.80 -3.86 -3.36
N ASP A 74 -0.19 -3.07 -4.23
CA ASP A 74 1.07 -3.40 -4.87
C ASP A 74 2.07 -2.27 -4.66
N ILE A 75 3.21 -2.60 -4.09
CA ILE A 75 4.30 -1.68 -3.80
C ILE A 75 5.53 -2.22 -4.49
N TYR A 76 6.18 -1.37 -5.26
CA TYR A 76 7.43 -1.73 -5.91
C TYR A 76 8.48 -0.65 -5.69
N LEU A 77 9.68 -1.12 -5.47
CA LEU A 77 10.91 -0.35 -5.36
C LEU A 77 11.82 -0.78 -6.50
N ARG A 78 12.16 0.14 -7.38
CA ARG A 78 13.12 -0.10 -8.45
C ARG A 78 14.42 0.64 -8.16
N ASP A 79 15.52 -0.09 -8.16
CA ASP A 79 16.86 0.49 -8.13
C ASP A 79 17.19 1.05 -9.52
N LYS A 80 17.56 2.33 -9.59
CA LYS A 80 17.91 3.02 -10.83
C LYS A 80 19.29 2.60 -11.35
N ASN A 81 20.20 2.20 -10.47
CA ASN A 81 21.57 1.83 -10.82
C ASN A 81 21.64 0.39 -11.32
N THR A 82 21.01 -0.54 -10.59
CA THR A 82 21.06 -1.98 -10.93
C THR A 82 19.90 -2.43 -11.81
N GLY A 83 18.81 -1.64 -11.87
CA GLY A 83 17.58 -2.01 -12.57
C GLY A 83 16.72 -3.04 -11.83
N ILE A 84 17.20 -3.56 -10.69
CA ILE A 84 16.50 -4.56 -9.89
C ILE A 84 15.21 -3.95 -9.33
N THR A 85 14.10 -4.68 -9.48
CA THR A 85 12.81 -4.28 -8.91
C THR A 85 12.42 -5.25 -7.80
N ALA A 86 12.31 -4.72 -6.59
CA ALA A 86 11.76 -5.43 -5.45
C ALA A 86 10.28 -5.05 -5.32
N GLN A 87 9.40 -6.05 -5.26
CA GLN A 87 7.96 -5.86 -5.16
C GLN A 87 7.44 -6.53 -3.89
N ASN A 88 6.42 -5.94 -3.28
CA ASN A 88 5.60 -6.51 -2.22
C ASN A 88 4.15 -6.09 -2.46
N GLY A 89 3.25 -7.05 -2.39
CA GLY A 89 1.84 -6.75 -2.46
C GLY A 89 1.04 -7.76 -1.65
N TRP A 90 -0.12 -7.31 -1.19
CA TRP A 90 -1.02 -8.12 -0.40
C TRP A 90 -2.47 -7.81 -0.74
N LEU A 91 -3.33 -8.79 -0.50
CA LEU A 91 -4.76 -8.67 -0.72
C LEU A 91 -5.44 -8.12 0.53
N PHE A 92 -6.51 -7.37 0.33
CA PHE A 92 -7.45 -6.97 1.37
C PHE A 92 -8.86 -6.96 0.80
N THR A 93 -9.86 -7.03 1.67
CA THR A 93 -11.26 -7.06 1.26
C THR A 93 -12.00 -5.86 1.84
N ILE A 94 -12.83 -5.25 1.01
CA ILE A 94 -13.76 -4.20 1.42
C ILE A 94 -15.13 -4.84 1.55
N ALA A 95 -15.63 -4.94 2.79
CA ALA A 95 -16.99 -5.42 3.06
C ALA A 95 -18.06 -4.42 2.60
N GLY A 96 -17.67 -3.15 2.42
CA GLY A 96 -18.58 -2.05 2.16
C GLY A 96 -19.23 -1.52 3.43
N LYS A 97 -19.74 -0.29 3.36
CA LYS A 97 -20.75 0.16 4.32
C LYS A 97 -21.98 -0.72 4.10
N SER A 98 -22.29 -1.57 5.07
CA SER A 98 -23.55 -2.30 5.07
C SER A 98 -24.66 -1.25 5.11
N ASN A 99 -25.24 -0.90 3.96
CA ASN A 99 -26.56 -0.25 3.91
C ASN A 99 -27.59 -1.29 4.37
N LYS A 100 -27.56 -1.63 5.66
CA LYS A 100 -28.76 -2.10 6.34
C LYS A 100 -29.60 -0.86 6.62
N THR A 101 -30.22 -0.32 5.58
CA THR A 101 -31.55 0.29 5.74
C THR A 101 -32.51 -0.87 5.97
N GLY A 102 -32.49 -1.41 7.19
CA GLY A 102 -33.61 -2.14 7.72
C GLY A 102 -34.54 -1.12 8.35
N TYR A 103 -35.75 -1.03 7.82
CA TYR A 103 -37.06 -1.06 8.50
C TYR A 103 -38.11 -0.58 7.50
#